data_AF-A0A9D5GJA6-F1
#
_entry.id   AF-A0A9D5GJA6-F1
#
_cell.length_a   1.000
_cell.length_b   1.000
_cell.length_c   1.000
_cell.angle_alpha   90.00
_cell.angle_beta   90.00
_cell.angle_gamma   90.00
#
_symmetry.space_group_name_H-M   'P 1'
#
loop_
_entity.id
_entity.type
_entity.pdbx_description
1 polymer ?
#
loop_
_entity_poly.entity_id
_entity_poly.type
_entity_poly.pdbx_seq_one_letter_code
_entity_poly.pdbx_strand_id
1 'polypeptide(L)'
;MAKPRSTARREILKGKCYALHVDGVSVQDIAARLDINRHTAGEYIREAFTQRKAQLDVELSHMVAVQHDRYHQIARRALKIADEAKMPGDTGRLDTAIRAYERMDKVLGVEAPARHDAGIETFLNRMEAAVIGKTTISRRRET
;
A
#
# COMPACT_ATOMS: atom_id res chain seq x y z
N MET A 1 18.28 -31.33 25.64
CA MET A 1 16.90 -31.32 25.11
C MET A 1 16.93 -30.87 23.65
N ALA A 2 16.76 -31.77 22.68
CA ALA A 2 16.80 -31.41 21.25
C ALA A 2 15.48 -31.80 20.56
N LYS A 3 14.54 -30.86 20.51
CA LYS A 3 13.44 -30.88 19.53
C LYS A 3 13.33 -29.51 18.82
N PRO A 4 14.06 -29.33 17.70
CA PRO A 4 13.66 -28.35 16.69
C PRO A 4 13.73 -28.88 15.24
N ARG A 5 13.81 -30.20 15.02
CA ARG A 5 13.96 -30.78 13.65
C ARG A 5 12.66 -30.87 12.84
N SER A 6 11.49 -30.96 13.48
CA SER A 6 10.22 -31.18 12.78
C SER A 6 9.69 -29.91 12.10
N THR A 7 9.87 -28.74 12.72
CA THR A 7 9.40 -27.44 12.19
C THR A 7 10.24 -26.98 11.01
N ALA A 8 11.58 -27.06 11.11
CA ALA A 8 12.47 -26.72 10.01
C ALA A 8 12.26 -27.61 8.78
N ARG A 9 12.07 -28.92 8.99
CA ARG A 9 11.76 -29.86 7.89
C ARG A 9 10.43 -29.52 7.22
N ARG A 10 9.41 -29.17 8.01
CA ARG A 10 8.10 -28.74 7.50
C ARG A 10 8.22 -27.50 6.61
N GLU A 11 8.93 -26.47 7.06
CA GLU A 11 9.11 -25.24 6.26
C GLU A 11 9.87 -25.50 4.95
N ILE A 12 10.90 -26.35 4.98
CA ILE A 12 11.62 -26.76 3.76
C ILE A 12 10.69 -27.50 2.80
N LEU A 13 9.90 -28.47 3.30
CA LEU A 13 8.96 -29.22 2.47
C LEU A 13 7.89 -28.30 1.87
N LYS A 14 7.42 -27.33 2.65
CA LYS A 14 6.45 -26.34 2.22
C LYS A 14 6.98 -25.47 1.09
N GLY A 15 8.20 -24.95 1.23
CA GLY A 15 8.88 -24.20 0.17
C GLY A 15 9.05 -25.02 -1.11
N LYS A 16 9.43 -26.30 -0.99
CA LYS A 16 9.57 -27.22 -2.13
C LYS A 16 8.24 -27.51 -2.81
N CYS A 17 7.17 -27.77 -2.05
CA CYS A 17 5.83 -27.99 -2.60
C CYS A 17 5.35 -26.78 -3.39
N TYR A 18 5.56 -25.57 -2.85
CA TYR A 18 5.19 -24.33 -3.53
C TYR A 18 5.97 -24.13 -4.83
N ALA A 19 7.31 -24.28 -4.80
CA ALA A 19 8.15 -24.11 -5.99
C ALA A 19 7.74 -25.05 -7.12
N LEU A 20 7.59 -26.35 -6.83
CA LEU A 20 7.18 -27.33 -7.83
C LEU A 20 5.78 -27.05 -8.39
N HIS A 21 4.87 -26.55 -7.56
CA HIS A 21 3.53 -26.20 -8.01
C HIS A 21 3.52 -24.98 -8.94
N VAL A 22 4.36 -23.98 -8.66
CA VAL A 22 4.56 -22.82 -9.54
C VAL A 22 5.16 -23.25 -10.89
N ASP A 23 6.01 -24.28 -10.90
CA ASP A 23 6.56 -24.89 -12.12
C ASP A 23 5.53 -25.76 -12.89
N GLY A 24 4.27 -25.78 -12.45
CA GLY A 24 3.17 -26.51 -13.11
C GLY A 24 3.09 -27.99 -12.75
N VAL A 25 3.84 -28.47 -11.76
CA VAL A 25 3.78 -29.87 -11.31
C VAL A 25 2.47 -30.13 -10.56
N SER A 26 1.81 -31.25 -10.89
CA SER A 26 0.56 -31.63 -10.24
C SER A 26 0.77 -31.95 -8.77
N VAL A 27 -0.25 -31.72 -7.93
CA VAL A 27 -0.19 -32.03 -6.48
C VAL A 27 0.11 -33.52 -6.23
N GLN A 28 -0.36 -34.40 -7.11
CA GLN A 28 -0.12 -35.82 -7.04
C GLN A 28 1.36 -36.15 -7.29
N ASP A 29 1.97 -35.55 -8.31
CA ASP A 29 3.39 -35.76 -8.62
C ASP A 29 4.30 -35.14 -7.57
N ILE A 30 3.92 -33.99 -6.99
CA ILE A 30 4.64 -33.36 -5.87
C ILE A 30 4.66 -34.30 -4.67
N ALA A 31 3.51 -34.90 -4.35
CA ALA A 31 3.37 -35.84 -3.24
C ALA A 31 4.28 -37.07 -3.42
N ALA A 32 4.28 -37.64 -4.63
CA ALA A 32 5.15 -38.75 -4.98
C ALA A 32 6.66 -38.37 -4.92
N ARG A 33 7.04 -37.21 -5.47
CA ARG A 33 8.44 -36.74 -5.51
C ARG A 33 9.01 -36.43 -4.14
N LEU A 34 8.17 -35.96 -3.21
CA LEU A 34 8.59 -35.55 -1.88
C LEU A 34 8.33 -36.61 -0.80
N ASP A 35 7.79 -37.77 -1.19
CA ASP A 35 7.42 -38.86 -0.28
C ASP A 35 6.48 -38.39 0.84
N ILE A 36 5.42 -37.70 0.46
CA ILE A 36 4.38 -37.18 1.37
C ILE A 36 2.98 -37.53 0.86
N ASN A 37 1.99 -37.47 1.75
CA ASN A 37 0.59 -37.63 1.35
C ASN A 37 0.15 -36.47 0.44
N ARG A 38 -0.63 -36.77 -0.60
CA ARG A 38 -1.30 -35.79 -1.48
C ARG A 38 -2.04 -34.71 -0.70
N HIS A 39 -2.71 -35.08 0.39
CA HIS A 39 -3.39 -34.12 1.25
C HIS A 39 -2.42 -33.11 1.86
N THR A 40 -1.32 -33.61 2.44
CA THR A 40 -0.25 -32.79 3.04
C THR A 40 0.41 -31.87 2.01
N ALA A 41 0.67 -32.36 0.79
CA ALA A 41 1.19 -31.53 -0.30
C ALA A 41 0.24 -30.37 -0.61
N GLY A 42 -1.06 -30.65 -0.72
CA GLY A 42 -2.09 -29.64 -0.96
C GLY A 42 -2.26 -28.64 0.20
N GLU A 43 -2.10 -29.06 1.44
CA GLU A 43 -2.05 -28.16 2.60
C GLU A 43 -0.84 -27.24 2.55
N TYR A 44 0.36 -27.78 2.32
CA TYR A 44 1.59 -26.99 2.26
C TYR A 44 1.55 -25.94 1.14
N ILE A 45 1.03 -26.30 -0.03
CA ILE A 45 0.84 -25.35 -1.14
C ILE A 45 -0.09 -24.21 -0.70
N ARG A 46 -1.26 -24.52 -0.13
CA ARG A 46 -2.23 -23.51 0.35
C ARG A 46 -1.62 -22.60 1.41
N GLU A 47 -0.97 -23.18 2.41
CA GLU A 47 -0.33 -22.39 3.46
C GLU A 47 0.80 -21.50 2.91
N ALA A 48 1.52 -21.95 1.87
CA ALA A 48 2.58 -21.18 1.24
C ALA A 48 2.01 -20.01 0.42
N PHE A 49 0.93 -20.24 -0.32
CA PHE A 49 0.20 -19.18 -1.02
C PHE A 49 -0.32 -18.11 -0.05
N THR A 50 -0.94 -18.52 1.06
CA THR A 50 -1.44 -17.57 2.06
C THR A 50 -0.31 -16.71 2.63
N GLN A 51 0.83 -17.32 2.97
CA GLN A 51 1.99 -16.58 3.44
C GLN A 51 2.55 -15.64 2.38
N ARG A 52 2.68 -16.10 1.12
CA ARG A 52 3.19 -15.26 0.03
C ARG A 52 2.26 -14.09 -0.27
N LYS A 53 0.95 -14.33 -0.25
CA LYS A 53 -0.06 -13.27 -0.38
C LYS A 53 0.08 -12.23 0.73
N ALA A 54 0.18 -12.66 1.99
CA ALA A 54 0.35 -11.75 3.11
C ALA A 54 1.65 -10.91 3.00
N GLN A 55 2.74 -11.50 2.52
CA GLN A 55 3.98 -10.76 2.24
C GLN A 55 3.79 -9.72 1.15
N LEU A 56 3.15 -10.10 0.03
CA LEU A 56 2.86 -9.18 -1.07
C LEU A 56 1.94 -8.04 -0.64
N ASP A 57 0.95 -8.31 0.21
CA ASP A 57 0.05 -7.28 0.75
C ASP A 57 0.83 -6.24 1.60
N VAL A 58 1.81 -6.70 2.40
CA VAL A 58 2.69 -5.80 3.17
C VAL A 58 3.63 -5.01 2.25
N GLU A 59 4.26 -5.66 1.28
CA GLU A 59 5.12 -5.00 0.29
C GLU A 59 4.34 -3.93 -0.50
N LEU A 60 3.12 -4.26 -0.93
CA LEU A 60 2.23 -3.35 -1.63
C LEU A 60 1.84 -2.16 -0.76
N SER A 61 1.45 -2.41 0.50
CA SER A 61 1.13 -1.35 1.46
C SER A 61 2.29 -0.38 1.66
N HIS A 62 3.52 -0.91 1.79
CA HIS A 62 4.72 -0.08 1.89
C HIS A 62 4.97 0.75 0.62
N MET A 63 4.83 0.15 -0.57
CA MET A 63 4.97 0.88 -1.83
C MET A 63 3.94 2.00 -1.97
N VAL A 64 2.68 1.73 -1.59
CA VAL A 64 1.60 2.72 -1.57
C VAL A 64 1.94 3.87 -0.63
N ALA A 65 2.41 3.58 0.58
CA ALA A 65 2.81 4.59 1.55
C ALA A 65 3.96 5.48 1.03
N VAL A 66 4.99 4.88 0.44
CA VAL A 66 6.13 5.63 -0.14
C VAL A 66 5.68 6.54 -1.28
N GLN A 67 4.83 6.06 -2.18
CA GLN A 67 4.31 6.86 -3.29
C GLN A 67 3.39 7.99 -2.79
N HIS A 68 2.53 7.69 -1.82
CA HIS A 68 1.67 8.68 -1.18
C HIS A 68 2.50 9.81 -0.56
N ASP A 69 3.53 9.48 0.22
CA ASP A 69 4.42 10.47 0.84
C ASP A 69 5.17 11.30 -0.20
N ARG A 70 5.65 10.67 -1.28
CA ARG A 70 6.32 11.36 -2.37
C ARG A 70 5.42 12.41 -3.01
N TYR A 71 4.19 12.05 -3.38
CA TYR A 71 3.26 12.98 -4.00
C TYR A 71 2.80 14.07 -3.03
N HIS A 72 2.60 13.73 -1.76
CA HIS A 72 2.27 14.70 -0.73
C HIS A 72 3.38 15.75 -0.53
N GLN A 73 4.65 15.35 -0.59
CA GLN A 73 5.79 16.28 -0.57
C GLN A 73 5.82 17.19 -1.79
N ILE A 74 5.51 16.67 -2.99
CA ILE A 74 5.42 17.46 -4.23
C ILE A 74 4.32 18.51 -4.10
N ALA A 75 3.13 18.11 -3.65
CA ALA A 75 2.00 19.01 -3.45
C ALA A 75 2.34 20.14 -2.46
N ARG A 76 2.90 19.79 -1.29
CA ARG A 76 3.33 20.79 -0.29
C ARG A 76 4.35 21.78 -0.83
N ARG A 77 5.34 21.31 -1.59
CA ARG A 77 6.35 22.20 -2.20
C ARG A 77 5.72 23.13 -3.23
N ALA A 78 4.82 22.63 -4.06
CA ALA A 78 4.14 23.42 -5.07
C ALA A 78 3.28 24.52 -4.44
N LEU A 79 2.52 24.19 -3.38
CA LEU A 79 1.73 25.16 -2.61
C LEU A 79 2.61 26.20 -1.93
N LYS A 80 3.68 25.77 -1.25
CA LYS A 80 4.63 26.68 -0.59
C LYS A 80 5.22 27.70 -1.57
N ILE A 81 5.62 27.25 -2.78
CA ILE A 81 6.15 28.14 -3.81
C ILE A 81 5.09 29.13 -4.30
N ALA A 82 3.84 28.67 -4.48
CA ALA A 82 2.74 29.55 -4.89
C ALA A 82 2.45 30.63 -3.83
N ASP A 83 2.45 30.25 -2.54
CA ASP A 83 2.25 31.17 -1.41
C ASP A 83 3.41 32.18 -1.31
N GLU A 84 4.66 31.71 -1.40
CA GLU A 84 5.87 32.56 -1.34
C GLU A 84 5.97 33.53 -2.51
N ALA A 85 5.51 33.12 -3.71
CA ALA A 85 5.48 33.98 -4.87
C ALA A 85 4.53 35.18 -4.69
N LYS A 86 3.57 35.13 -3.76
CA LYS A 86 2.50 36.13 -3.57
C LYS A 86 1.81 36.52 -4.89
N MET A 87 1.83 35.63 -5.89
CA MET A 87 1.37 35.94 -7.23
C MET A 87 -0.08 35.47 -7.40
N PRO A 88 -1.05 36.39 -7.56
CA PRO A 88 -2.33 36.00 -8.14
C PRO A 88 -2.05 35.55 -9.59
N GLY A 89 -2.12 34.23 -9.84
CA GLY A 89 -2.08 33.69 -11.21
C GLY A 89 -0.92 32.75 -11.57
N ASP A 90 -0.08 32.29 -10.64
CA ASP A 90 0.87 31.20 -10.94
C ASP A 90 0.16 29.83 -10.98
N THR A 91 -0.76 29.72 -11.95
CA THR A 91 -1.64 28.58 -12.22
C THR A 91 -0.86 27.29 -12.46
N GLY A 92 0.37 27.37 -12.97
CA GLY A 92 1.22 26.20 -13.21
C GLY A 92 1.63 25.48 -11.91
N ARG A 93 1.83 26.20 -10.81
CA ARG A 93 2.17 25.61 -9.51
C ARG A 93 0.95 25.00 -8.82
N LEU A 94 -0.19 25.67 -8.91
CA LEU A 94 -1.47 25.12 -8.44
C LEU A 94 -1.85 23.84 -9.21
N ASP A 95 -1.70 23.84 -10.53
CA ASP A 95 -1.89 22.66 -11.38
C ASP A 95 -0.96 21.50 -10.99
N THR A 96 0.28 21.81 -10.61
CA THR A 96 1.24 20.81 -10.13
C THR A 96 0.80 20.19 -8.81
N ALA A 97 0.27 21.00 -7.88
CA ALA A 97 -0.29 20.50 -6.62
C ALA A 97 -1.53 19.63 -6.88
N ILE A 98 -2.46 20.10 -7.71
CA ILE A 98 -3.68 19.36 -8.09
C ILE A 98 -3.31 18.01 -8.71
N ARG A 99 -2.39 17.98 -9.69
CA ARG A 99 -1.93 16.73 -10.31
C ARG A 99 -1.26 15.78 -9.32
N ALA A 100 -0.56 16.30 -8.32
CA ALA A 100 0.04 15.47 -7.29
C ALA A 100 -1.04 14.81 -6.41
N TYR A 101 -2.09 15.54 -6.03
CA TYR A 101 -3.23 14.98 -5.30
C TYR A 101 -4.04 13.98 -6.14
N GLU A 102 -4.33 14.28 -7.41
CA GLU A 102 -4.97 13.34 -8.35
C GLU A 102 -4.21 12.00 -8.43
N ARG A 103 -2.87 12.06 -8.39
CA ARG A 103 -2.03 10.85 -8.37
C ARG A 103 -2.04 10.13 -7.04
N MET A 104 -2.16 10.84 -5.91
CA MET A 104 -2.32 10.23 -4.59
C MET A 104 -3.61 9.44 -4.50
N ASP A 105 -4.73 10.03 -4.93
CA ASP A 105 -6.04 9.38 -4.91
C ASP A 105 -6.02 8.09 -5.75
N LYS A 106 -5.42 8.17 -6.95
CA LYS A 106 -5.23 7.00 -7.82
C LYS A 106 -4.37 5.90 -7.17
N VAL A 107 -3.32 6.27 -6.45
CA VAL A 107 -2.45 5.31 -5.72
C VAL A 107 -3.20 4.65 -4.56
N LEU A 108 -4.12 5.37 -3.91
CA LEU A 108 -4.96 4.85 -2.84
C LEU A 108 -6.17 4.03 -3.34
N GLY A 109 -6.37 3.94 -4.66
CA GLY A 109 -7.54 3.29 -5.24
C GLY A 109 -8.85 4.02 -4.96
N VAL A 110 -8.78 5.30 -4.57
CA VAL A 110 -9.93 6.18 -4.44
C VAL A 110 -10.15 6.81 -5.82
N GLU A 111 -11.39 6.82 -6.30
CA GLU A 111 -11.71 7.58 -7.52
C GLU A 111 -11.30 9.04 -7.30
N ALA A 112 -10.29 9.49 -8.04
CA ALA A 112 -9.86 10.88 -8.02
C ALA A 112 -11.05 11.72 -8.50
N PRO A 113 -11.48 12.76 -7.76
CA PRO A 113 -12.55 13.62 -8.23
C PRO A 113 -12.14 14.23 -9.58
N ALA A 114 -13.01 14.11 -10.58
CA ALA A 114 -12.78 14.70 -11.88
C ALA A 114 -12.58 16.23 -11.72
N ARG A 115 -11.67 16.80 -12.50
CA ARG A 115 -11.34 18.25 -12.52
C ARG A 115 -12.53 19.20 -12.63
N HIS A 116 -13.70 18.70 -13.02
CA HIS A 116 -14.91 19.48 -13.21
C HIS A 116 -15.81 19.60 -11.96
N ASP A 117 -15.64 18.76 -10.93
CA ASP A 117 -16.58 18.73 -9.80
C ASP A 117 -16.08 19.43 -8.53
N ALA A 118 -14.79 19.72 -8.44
CA ALA A 118 -14.21 20.50 -7.35
C ALA A 118 -13.71 21.83 -7.90
N GLY A 119 -14.57 22.86 -7.82
CA GLY A 119 -14.08 24.23 -7.93
C GLY A 119 -12.96 24.47 -6.92
N ILE A 120 -12.06 25.41 -7.21
CA ILE A 120 -10.94 25.81 -6.33
C ILE A 120 -11.42 26.02 -4.88
N GLU A 121 -12.64 26.53 -4.72
CA GLU A 121 -13.31 26.76 -3.45
C GLU A 121 -13.59 25.47 -2.64
N THR A 122 -14.01 24.37 -3.30
CA THR A 122 -14.23 23.07 -2.64
C THR A 122 -12.91 22.44 -2.17
N PHE A 123 -11.83 22.68 -2.91
CA PHE A 123 -10.48 22.22 -2.58
C PHE A 123 -9.91 22.99 -1.38
N LEU A 124 -10.06 24.33 -1.36
CA LEU A 124 -9.64 25.18 -0.24
C LEU A 124 -10.44 24.88 1.04
N ASN A 125 -11.76 24.67 0.93
CA ASN A 125 -12.62 24.34 2.09
C ASN A 125 -12.27 22.98 2.72
N ARG A 126 -11.84 21.98 1.92
CA ARG A 126 -11.34 20.69 2.46
C ARG A 126 -9.98 20.83 3.15
N MET A 127 -9.11 21.71 2.64
CA MET A 127 -7.83 22.01 3.30
C MET A 127 -8.03 22.71 4.65
N GLU A 128 -8.96 23.66 4.76
CA GLU A 128 -9.28 24.31 6.03
C GLU A 128 -9.90 23.34 7.04
N ALA A 129 -10.81 22.45 6.61
CA ALA A 129 -11.40 21.44 7.50
C ALA A 129 -10.33 20.47 8.08
N ALA A 130 -9.33 20.09 7.29
CA ALA A 130 -8.23 19.23 7.73
C ALA A 130 -7.23 19.92 8.67
N VAL A 131 -7.15 21.26 8.61
CA VAL A 131 -6.29 22.10 9.48
C VAL A 131 -7.02 22.47 10.78
N ILE A 132 -8.31 22.82 10.70
CA ILE A 132 -9.14 23.20 11.85
C ILE A 132 -9.43 21.99 12.76
N GLY A 133 -9.65 20.79 12.20
CA GLY A 133 -9.83 19.57 12.99
C GLY A 133 -8.63 19.20 13.88
N LYS A 134 -7.43 19.71 13.58
CA LYS A 134 -6.24 19.57 14.43
C LYS A 134 -6.10 20.70 15.46
N THR A 135 -6.68 21.88 15.22
CA THR A 135 -6.59 23.01 16.15
C THR A 135 -7.62 22.94 17.27
N THR A 136 -8.80 22.35 17.04
CA THR A 136 -9.83 22.17 18.10
C THR A 136 -9.53 21.03 19.07
N ILE A 137 -8.78 20.01 18.67
CA ILE A 137 -8.37 18.92 19.58
C ILE A 137 -7.23 19.36 20.51
N SER A 138 -6.34 20.25 20.06
CA SER A 138 -5.25 20.76 20.91
C SER A 138 -5.69 21.78 21.98
N ARG A 139 -6.84 22.45 21.84
CA ARG A 139 -7.32 23.43 22.86
C ARG A 139 -8.21 22.85 23.96
N ARG A 140 -8.63 21.57 23.88
CA ARG A 140 -9.48 20.92 24.90
C ARG A 140 -8.70 20.09 25.94
N ARG A 141 -7.36 20.12 25.90
CA ARG A 141 -6.48 19.44 26.87
C ARG A 141 -5.75 20.38 27.84
N GLU A 142 -6.10 21.67 27.85
CA GLU A 142 -5.48 22.67 28.74
C GLU A 142 -6.50 23.44 29.59
N THR A 143 -7.59 22.78 30.01
CA THR A 143 -8.45 23.26 31.10
C THR A 143 -8.69 22.15 32.10
#